data_AF-A0AAD5I992-F1
#
_entry.id   AF-A0AAD5I992-F1
#
_cell.length_a   1.000
_cell.length_b   1.000
_cell.length_c   1.000
_cell.angle_alpha   90.00
_cell.angle_beta   90.00
_cell.angle_gamma   90.00
#
_symmetry.space_group_name_H-M   'P 1'
#
loop_
_entity.id
_entity.type
_entity.pdbx_description
1 polymer ?
#
loop_
_entity_poly.entity_id
_entity_poly.type
_entity_poly.pdbx_seq_one_letter_code
_entity_poly.pdbx_strand_id
1 'polypeptide(L)'
;MLETLRGKRMMFVGDSLNRGQFVSMVCFLYRLVPEHEKSVETFDSLTVFIVKEYNATIEFYWAPFLLESNSNNDVIHWISDRIVRKGSINKHGKYWKGVDILVFNTHLWWMTDIKMKILKGSFDDEEKEIVELPMEDAYHMAMKSMLRGVKLNMDSKKTRVFFTSMSPSHGKSIDWGGEPGQNCYNETTLIEDTNYWGSDCRRGIMKVIGEMFGFGGSKVPITFLNITQLSNYRKDAHTSIYKKQWNPSTPEQEANPVSYADCVHWCMPGLQDTWNELLFTKLFYP
;
A
#
# COMPACT_ATOMS: atom_id res chain seq x y z
N MET A 1 -10.51 6.94 18.79
CA MET A 1 -9.64 5.96 18.11
C MET A 1 -9.04 4.98 19.11
N LEU A 2 -8.19 5.42 20.05
CA LEU A 2 -7.52 4.53 21.02
C LEU A 2 -8.49 3.65 21.81
N GLU A 3 -9.57 4.21 22.36
CA GLU A 3 -10.59 3.43 23.09
C GLU A 3 -11.23 2.31 22.25
N THR A 4 -11.36 2.55 20.95
CA THR A 4 -11.93 1.59 20.02
C THR A 4 -10.96 0.47 19.69
N LEU A 5 -9.66 0.79 19.69
CA LEU A 5 -8.58 -0.16 19.54
C LEU A 5 -8.26 -0.86 20.86
N ARG A 6 -8.94 -0.54 21.97
CA ARG A 6 -8.68 -1.16 23.27
C ARG A 6 -8.83 -2.67 23.19
N GLY A 7 -7.77 -3.40 23.54
CA GLY A 7 -7.72 -4.85 23.45
C GLY A 7 -7.73 -5.41 22.03
N LYS A 8 -7.40 -4.58 21.01
CA LYS A 8 -7.45 -4.95 19.60
C LYS A 8 -6.11 -4.82 18.89
N ARG A 9 -6.00 -5.57 17.80
CA ARG A 9 -4.89 -5.50 16.84
C ARG A 9 -5.38 -4.92 15.52
N MET A 10 -4.78 -3.81 15.08
CA MET A 10 -4.95 -3.25 13.74
C MET A 10 -3.69 -3.52 12.93
N MET A 11 -3.82 -4.10 11.73
CA MET A 11 -2.67 -4.42 10.88
C MET A 11 -2.85 -3.89 9.46
N PHE A 12 -1.88 -3.11 9.01
CA PHE A 12 -1.69 -2.71 7.62
C PHE A 12 -0.85 -3.77 6.91
N VAL A 13 -1.28 -4.23 5.74
CA VAL A 13 -0.62 -5.31 5.00
C VAL A 13 -0.49 -4.92 3.54
N GLY A 14 0.73 -4.74 3.07
CA GLY A 14 0.94 -4.29 1.70
C GLY A 14 2.34 -3.82 1.35
N ASP A 15 2.38 -2.87 0.42
CA ASP A 15 3.58 -2.24 -0.11
C ASP A 15 4.02 -0.99 0.70
N SER A 16 4.96 -0.23 0.16
CA SER A 16 5.55 0.94 0.83
C SER A 16 4.55 2.09 1.03
N LEU A 17 3.48 2.17 0.24
CA LEU A 17 2.47 3.21 0.41
C LEU A 17 1.50 2.85 1.53
N ASN A 18 1.25 1.56 1.74
CA ASN A 18 0.56 1.10 2.95
C ASN A 18 1.40 1.28 4.21
N ARG A 19 2.73 1.13 4.10
CA ARG A 19 3.66 1.50 5.19
C ARG A 19 3.55 2.98 5.53
N GLY A 20 3.48 3.86 4.54
CA GLY A 20 3.25 5.29 4.78
C GLY A 20 1.92 5.56 5.49
N GLN A 21 0.84 4.90 5.08
CA GLN A 21 -0.45 4.98 5.79
C GLN A 21 -0.35 4.50 7.24
N PHE A 22 0.36 3.40 7.50
CA PHE A 22 0.66 2.94 8.85
C PHE A 22 1.43 3.99 9.67
N VAL A 23 2.50 4.58 9.12
CA VAL A 23 3.30 5.60 9.83
C VAL A 23 2.45 6.82 10.16
N SER A 24 1.61 7.29 9.23
CA SER A 24 0.64 8.37 9.48
C SER A 24 -0.31 8.01 10.65
N MET A 25 -0.85 6.78 10.67
CA MET A 25 -1.72 6.33 11.76
C MET A 25 -0.97 6.31 13.10
N VAL A 26 0.27 5.82 13.11
CA VAL A 26 1.11 5.86 14.30
C VAL A 26 1.34 7.30 14.74
N CYS A 27 1.66 8.24 13.84
CA CYS A 27 1.87 9.64 14.19
C CYS A 27 0.65 10.30 14.84
N PHE A 28 -0.57 9.99 14.39
CA PHE A 28 -1.80 10.47 15.04
C PHE A 28 -1.90 10.03 16.50
N LEU A 29 -1.53 8.78 16.79
CA LEU A 29 -1.65 8.19 18.11
C LEU A 29 -0.44 8.50 19.00
N TYR A 30 0.75 8.54 18.41
CA TYR A 30 2.03 8.69 19.11
C TYR A 30 2.13 9.99 19.91
N ARG A 31 1.49 11.06 19.43
CA ARG A 31 1.43 12.35 20.14
C ARG A 31 0.50 12.34 21.36
N LEU A 32 -0.47 11.43 21.39
CA LEU A 32 -1.48 11.33 22.45
C LEU A 32 -1.07 10.35 23.56
N VAL A 33 -0.14 9.44 23.27
CA VAL A 33 0.30 8.40 24.22
C VAL A 33 1.60 8.82 24.93
N PRO A 34 1.65 8.78 26.28
CA PRO A 34 2.86 9.03 27.04
C PRO A 34 4.03 8.11 26.65
N GLU A 35 5.27 8.58 26.80
CA GLU A 35 6.45 7.83 26.32
C GLU A 35 6.62 6.44 26.96
N HIS A 36 6.29 6.30 28.24
CA HIS A 36 6.38 5.02 28.95
C HIS A 36 5.28 4.01 28.55
N GLU A 37 4.18 4.50 27.97
CA GLU A 37 3.02 3.72 27.55
C GLU A 37 3.09 3.28 26.09
N LYS A 38 4.15 3.63 25.35
CA LYS A 38 4.32 3.24 23.95
C LYS A 38 5.67 2.62 23.65
N SER A 39 5.70 1.76 22.64
CA SER A 39 6.94 1.21 22.08
C SER A 39 6.73 0.85 20.60
N VAL A 40 7.84 0.78 19.86
CA VAL A 40 7.86 0.26 18.49
C VAL A 40 8.86 -0.90 18.46
N GLU A 41 8.42 -2.04 17.96
CA GLU A 41 9.22 -3.24 17.82
C GLU A 41 9.14 -3.76 16.37
N THR A 42 10.24 -4.27 15.83
CA THR A 42 10.30 -4.82 14.47
C THR A 42 10.84 -6.24 14.52
N PHE A 43 10.09 -7.16 13.90
CA PHE A 43 10.36 -8.59 13.81
C PHE A 43 10.28 -9.01 12.34
N ASP A 44 11.43 -9.17 11.70
CA ASP A 44 11.51 -9.40 10.25
C ASP A 44 10.62 -8.40 9.48
N SER A 45 9.63 -8.90 8.73
CA SER A 45 8.68 -8.12 7.94
C SER A 45 7.54 -7.46 8.72
N LEU A 46 7.47 -7.64 10.05
CA LEU A 46 6.41 -7.11 10.91
C LEU A 46 6.95 -5.98 11.80
N THR A 47 6.33 -4.80 11.73
CA THR A 47 6.56 -3.71 12.68
C THR A 47 5.32 -3.51 13.54
N VAL A 48 5.47 -3.38 14.86
CA VAL A 48 4.40 -3.29 15.84
C VAL A 48 4.59 -2.04 16.68
N PHE A 49 3.62 -1.12 16.61
CA PHE A 49 3.47 -0.02 17.55
C PHE A 49 2.50 -0.43 18.66
N ILE A 50 2.98 -0.45 19.90
CA ILE A 50 2.24 -0.92 21.08
C ILE A 50 1.78 0.28 21.89
N VAL A 51 0.52 0.27 22.32
CA VAL A 51 -0.06 1.23 23.27
C VAL A 51 -0.52 0.46 24.51
N LYS A 52 0.30 0.48 25.56
CA LYS A 52 0.20 -0.40 26.75
C LYS A 52 -1.09 -0.16 27.54
N GLU A 53 -1.39 1.07 27.92
CA GLU A 53 -2.63 1.46 28.63
C GLU A 53 -3.91 0.95 27.94
N TYR A 54 -3.89 0.86 26.62
CA TYR A 54 -5.04 0.42 25.82
C TYR A 54 -5.00 -1.07 25.50
N ASN A 55 -3.91 -1.77 25.80
CA ASN A 55 -3.65 -3.12 25.33
C ASN A 55 -3.93 -3.23 23.81
N ALA A 56 -3.43 -2.25 23.05
CA ALA A 56 -3.72 -2.08 21.63
C ALA A 56 -2.44 -2.13 20.81
N THR A 57 -2.50 -2.71 19.61
CA THR A 57 -1.39 -2.69 18.66
C THR A 57 -1.83 -2.13 17.31
N ILE A 58 -0.92 -1.37 16.70
CA ILE A 58 -1.01 -0.94 15.31
C ILE A 58 0.22 -1.54 14.62
N GLU A 59 -0.01 -2.32 13.57
CA GLU A 59 0.97 -3.22 12.98
C GLU A 59 1.13 -2.91 11.49
N PHE A 60 2.33 -3.07 10.97
CA PHE A 60 2.61 -3.09 9.53
C PHE A 60 3.31 -4.39 9.16
N TYR A 61 2.76 -5.10 8.19
CA TYR A 61 3.34 -6.33 7.66
C TYR A 61 3.67 -6.18 6.17
N TRP A 62 4.95 -6.32 5.82
CA TRP A 62 5.43 -6.22 4.45
C TRP A 62 4.98 -7.42 3.61
N ALA A 63 4.04 -7.16 2.70
CA ALA A 63 3.55 -8.14 1.72
C ALA A 63 3.12 -7.38 0.46
N PRO A 64 4.07 -6.84 -0.32
CA PRO A 64 3.80 -5.86 -1.37
C PRO A 64 2.92 -6.37 -2.51
N PHE A 65 2.92 -7.69 -2.74
CA PHE A 65 2.02 -8.38 -3.68
C PHE A 65 0.91 -9.18 -2.97
N LEU A 66 0.84 -9.14 -1.64
CA LEU A 66 0.03 -9.96 -0.72
C LEU A 66 0.30 -11.47 -0.77
N LEU A 67 0.75 -11.99 -1.92
CA LEU A 67 1.19 -13.35 -2.16
C LEU A 67 2.71 -13.46 -1.97
N GLU A 68 3.20 -14.69 -1.89
CA GLU A 68 4.64 -14.94 -1.88
C GLU A 68 5.30 -14.41 -3.16
N SER A 69 6.39 -13.68 -3.00
CA SER A 69 7.19 -13.13 -4.09
C SER A 69 8.67 -13.16 -3.75
N ASN A 70 9.51 -12.99 -4.77
CA ASN A 70 10.94 -12.77 -4.56
C ASN A 70 11.27 -11.43 -3.90
N SER A 71 10.28 -10.55 -3.73
CA SER A 71 10.42 -9.18 -3.20
C SER A 71 9.87 -9.04 -1.76
N ASN A 72 9.73 -10.16 -1.04
CA ASN A 72 9.16 -10.21 0.31
C ASN A 72 10.14 -9.82 1.43
N ASN A 73 11.42 -9.61 1.12
CA ASN A 73 12.38 -9.09 2.09
C ASN A 73 12.28 -7.56 2.11
N ASP A 74 11.89 -6.98 3.24
CA ASP A 74 11.68 -5.54 3.40
C ASP A 74 12.96 -4.70 3.36
N VAL A 75 14.14 -5.33 3.43
CA VAL A 75 15.46 -4.70 3.27
C VAL A 75 15.99 -4.85 1.83
N ILE A 76 15.88 -6.05 1.25
CA ILE A 76 16.37 -6.39 -0.10
C ILE A 76 15.18 -6.62 -1.05
N HIS A 77 14.37 -5.58 -1.27
CA HIS A 77 13.20 -5.62 -2.16
C HIS A 77 13.37 -4.88 -3.49
N TRP A 78 14.55 -4.31 -3.74
CA TRP A 78 14.91 -3.53 -4.93
C TRP A 78 15.20 -4.43 -6.14
N ILE A 79 14.30 -5.36 -6.41
CA ILE A 79 14.43 -6.33 -7.51
C ILE A 79 13.66 -5.79 -8.70
N SER A 80 14.35 -5.64 -9.83
CA SER A 80 13.73 -5.23 -11.10
C SER A 80 12.89 -6.36 -11.70
N ASP A 81 13.39 -7.59 -11.65
CA ASP A 81 12.69 -8.77 -12.16
C ASP A 81 11.79 -9.41 -11.10
N ARG A 82 10.59 -8.85 -10.91
CA ARG A 82 9.65 -9.29 -9.86
C ARG A 82 8.87 -10.53 -10.29
N ILE A 83 8.79 -11.50 -9.39
CA ILE A 83 8.06 -12.76 -9.62
C ILE A 83 7.08 -12.98 -8.46
N VAL A 84 5.82 -13.27 -8.79
CA VAL A 84 4.76 -13.59 -7.83
C VAL A 84 4.37 -15.06 -7.94
N ARG A 85 4.31 -15.78 -6.82
CA ARG A 85 3.91 -17.18 -6.79
C ARG A 85 2.41 -17.33 -6.74
N LYS A 86 1.84 -18.05 -7.69
CA LYS A 86 0.39 -18.30 -7.81
C LYS A 86 -0.17 -19.00 -6.56
N GLY A 87 -1.28 -18.49 -6.02
CA GLY A 87 -2.05 -19.13 -4.95
C GLY A 87 -1.36 -19.25 -3.59
N SER A 88 -0.20 -18.61 -3.41
CA SER A 88 0.71 -18.76 -2.26
C SER A 88 0.31 -17.96 -1.01
N ILE A 89 -0.99 -17.75 -0.80
CA ILE A 89 -1.48 -16.84 0.24
C ILE A 89 -1.16 -17.31 1.66
N ASN A 90 -0.92 -18.60 1.88
CA ASN A 90 -0.68 -19.15 3.20
C ASN A 90 0.61 -18.64 3.87
N LYS A 91 1.63 -18.25 3.08
CA LYS A 91 2.90 -17.74 3.62
C LYS A 91 2.68 -16.48 4.46
N HIS A 92 1.83 -15.57 3.97
CA HIS A 92 1.50 -14.31 4.63
C HIS A 92 0.21 -14.40 5.46
N GLY A 93 -0.78 -15.15 4.98
CA GLY A 93 -2.11 -15.30 5.60
C GLY A 93 -2.09 -15.81 7.03
N LYS A 94 -1.04 -16.53 7.44
CA LYS A 94 -0.86 -16.98 8.83
C LYS A 94 -0.72 -15.82 9.83
N TYR A 95 -0.14 -14.69 9.42
CA TYR A 95 0.06 -13.52 10.29
C TYR A 95 -1.22 -12.71 10.51
N TRP A 96 -2.20 -12.87 9.62
CA TRP A 96 -3.47 -12.15 9.71
C TRP A 96 -4.35 -12.70 10.84
N LYS A 97 -4.12 -13.95 11.27
CA LYS A 97 -4.98 -14.64 12.26
C LYS A 97 -5.02 -13.85 13.58
N GLY A 98 -6.23 -13.68 14.09
CA GLY A 98 -6.47 -12.96 15.34
C GLY A 98 -6.29 -11.45 15.26
N VAL A 99 -6.17 -10.87 14.05
CA VAL A 99 -6.23 -9.43 13.85
C VAL A 99 -7.70 -8.97 13.83
N ASP A 100 -8.01 -7.89 14.55
CA ASP A 100 -9.35 -7.32 14.62
C ASP A 100 -9.67 -6.41 13.43
N ILE A 101 -8.67 -5.66 12.94
CA ILE A 101 -8.82 -4.71 11.84
C ILE A 101 -7.67 -4.91 10.85
N LEU A 102 -7.98 -5.35 9.63
CA LEU A 102 -7.01 -5.49 8.54
C LEU A 102 -7.19 -4.38 7.53
N VAL A 103 -6.09 -3.75 7.12
CA VAL A 103 -6.06 -2.73 6.07
C VAL A 103 -5.09 -3.16 4.99
N PHE A 104 -5.62 -3.75 3.91
CA PHE A 104 -4.82 -4.21 2.79
C PHE A 104 -4.55 -3.10 1.78
N ASN A 105 -3.38 -3.15 1.14
CA ASN A 105 -3.11 -2.44 -0.11
C ASN A 105 -2.09 -3.21 -0.94
N THR A 106 -2.23 -3.15 -2.26
CA THR A 106 -1.20 -3.65 -3.19
C THR A 106 -1.43 -3.01 -4.54
N HIS A 107 -0.51 -2.18 -5.01
CA HIS A 107 -0.64 -1.61 -6.35
C HIS A 107 0.69 -1.17 -6.94
N LEU A 108 1.58 -0.54 -6.16
CA LEU A 108 2.74 0.19 -6.69
C LEU A 108 3.58 -0.64 -7.67
N TRP A 109 3.87 -1.88 -7.30
CA TRP A 109 4.70 -2.77 -8.12
C TRP A 109 3.96 -3.49 -9.23
N TRP A 110 2.63 -3.41 -9.26
CA TRP A 110 1.83 -3.83 -10.42
C TRP A 110 1.79 -2.76 -11.51
N MET A 111 2.32 -1.57 -11.25
CA MET A 111 2.32 -0.45 -12.21
C MET A 111 3.59 -0.40 -13.07
N THR A 112 4.59 -1.25 -12.80
CA THR A 112 5.94 -1.13 -13.37
C THR A 112 6.08 -1.65 -14.80
N ASP A 113 5.23 -2.59 -15.22
CA ASP A 113 5.30 -3.22 -16.55
C ASP A 113 3.88 -3.56 -17.05
N ILE A 114 3.70 -3.94 -18.32
CA ILE A 114 2.43 -4.37 -18.91
C ILE A 114 2.11 -5.85 -18.61
N LYS A 115 3.11 -6.64 -18.21
CA LYS A 115 2.98 -8.04 -17.84
C LYS A 115 3.60 -8.31 -16.46
N MET A 116 3.20 -9.42 -15.85
CA MET A 116 3.77 -9.89 -14.58
C MET A 116 4.19 -11.35 -14.70
N LYS A 117 5.37 -11.67 -14.15
CA LYS A 117 5.89 -13.04 -14.07
C LYS A 117 5.24 -13.79 -12.90
N ILE A 118 4.57 -14.88 -13.24
CA ILE A 118 3.87 -15.74 -12.29
C ILE A 118 4.54 -17.10 -12.22
N LEU A 119 5.02 -17.44 -11.03
CA LEU A 119 5.55 -18.77 -10.71
C LEU A 119 4.40 -19.72 -10.37
N LYS A 120 4.33 -20.87 -11.05
CA LYS A 120 3.29 -21.89 -10.78
C LYS A 120 3.66 -22.85 -9.63
N GLY A 121 4.94 -23.14 -9.45
CA GLY A 121 5.49 -24.05 -8.43
C GLY A 121 5.92 -23.35 -7.14
N SER A 122 6.98 -23.83 -6.51
CA SER A 122 7.67 -23.23 -5.36
C SER A 122 8.93 -22.47 -5.78
N PHE A 123 9.36 -21.52 -4.95
CA PHE A 123 10.67 -20.87 -5.15
C PHE A 123 11.83 -21.84 -4.89
N ASP A 124 11.59 -22.90 -4.13
CA ASP A 124 12.57 -23.94 -3.78
C ASP A 124 12.69 -25.05 -4.84
N ASP A 125 11.83 -25.04 -5.87
CA ASP A 125 11.90 -26.04 -6.95
C ASP A 125 13.17 -25.84 -7.78
N GLU A 126 13.80 -26.96 -8.18
CA GLU A 126 14.99 -26.96 -9.05
C GLU A 126 14.66 -26.34 -10.41
N GLU A 127 13.56 -26.80 -11.02
CA GLU A 127 13.02 -26.23 -12.26
C GLU A 127 11.83 -25.32 -11.96
N LYS A 128 11.95 -24.05 -12.36
CA LYS A 128 10.94 -23.02 -12.10
C LYS A 128 10.09 -22.77 -13.35
N GLU A 129 8.83 -23.18 -13.30
CA GLU A 129 7.86 -22.83 -14.35
C GLU A 129 7.29 -21.43 -14.11
N ILE A 130 7.78 -20.47 -14.90
CA ILE A 130 7.35 -19.07 -14.88
C ILE A 130 6.57 -18.76 -16.15
N VAL A 131 5.38 -18.18 -15.99
CA VAL A 131 4.56 -17.67 -17.10
C VAL A 131 4.38 -16.17 -16.98
N GLU A 132 4.31 -15.47 -18.10
CA GLU A 132 3.92 -14.07 -18.11
C GLU A 132 2.42 -13.93 -18.35
N LEU A 133 1.76 -13.17 -17.48
CA LEU A 133 0.35 -12.81 -17.66
C LEU A 133 0.22 -11.31 -17.93
N PRO A 134 -0.81 -10.88 -18.69
CA PRO A 134 -1.22 -9.48 -18.69
C PRO A 134 -1.40 -8.97 -17.26
N MET A 135 -1.01 -7.72 -17.00
CA MET A 135 -0.97 -7.18 -15.64
C MET A 135 -2.34 -7.27 -14.93
N GLU A 136 -3.43 -7.00 -15.65
CA GLU A 136 -4.78 -7.07 -15.09
C GLU A 136 -5.17 -8.50 -14.68
N ASP A 137 -4.82 -9.50 -15.49
CA ASP A 137 -5.07 -10.91 -15.17
C ASP A 137 -4.25 -11.38 -13.97
N ALA A 138 -2.99 -10.94 -13.90
CA ALA A 138 -2.11 -11.23 -12.78
C ALA A 138 -2.63 -10.59 -11.47
N TYR A 139 -3.07 -9.34 -11.54
CA TYR A 139 -3.67 -8.61 -10.42
C TYR A 139 -4.97 -9.27 -9.96
N HIS A 140 -5.84 -9.63 -10.90
CA HIS A 140 -7.09 -10.34 -10.63
C HIS A 140 -6.83 -11.67 -9.92
N MET A 141 -5.84 -12.45 -10.37
CA MET A 141 -5.42 -13.69 -9.71
C MET A 141 -4.94 -13.44 -8.26
N ALA A 142 -4.16 -12.38 -8.03
CA ALA A 142 -3.68 -12.01 -6.69
C ALA A 142 -4.86 -11.62 -5.78
N MET A 143 -5.78 -10.78 -6.27
CA MET A 143 -6.97 -10.35 -5.52
C MET A 143 -7.88 -11.54 -5.15
N LYS A 144 -8.11 -12.47 -6.08
CA LYS A 144 -8.84 -13.73 -5.79
C LYS A 144 -8.16 -14.55 -4.70
N SER A 145 -6.83 -14.63 -4.73
CA SER A 145 -6.05 -15.36 -3.71
C SER A 145 -6.11 -14.68 -2.35
N MET A 146 -6.04 -13.34 -2.31
CA MET A 146 -6.22 -12.55 -1.09
C MET A 146 -7.62 -12.76 -0.49
N LEU A 147 -8.68 -12.67 -1.29
CA LEU A 147 -10.06 -12.91 -0.83
C LEU A 147 -10.23 -14.31 -0.24
N ARG A 148 -9.64 -15.32 -0.89
CA ARG A 148 -9.59 -16.68 -0.35
C ARG A 148 -8.84 -16.73 0.98
N GLY A 149 -7.69 -16.05 1.07
CA GLY A 149 -6.90 -15.95 2.30
C GLY A 149 -7.68 -15.32 3.45
N VAL A 150 -8.43 -14.25 3.19
CA VAL A 150 -9.30 -13.62 4.19
C VAL A 150 -10.35 -14.61 4.68
N LYS A 151 -11.06 -15.28 3.76
CA LYS A 151 -12.09 -16.27 4.12
C LYS A 151 -11.56 -17.44 4.95
N LEU A 152 -10.32 -17.87 4.70
CA LEU A 152 -9.71 -19.02 5.37
C LEU A 152 -9.14 -18.67 6.75
N ASN A 153 -8.66 -17.45 6.94
CA ASN A 153 -7.91 -17.09 8.13
C ASN A 153 -8.72 -16.22 9.11
N MET A 154 -9.74 -15.49 8.64
CA MET A 154 -10.45 -14.48 9.45
C MET A 154 -11.83 -14.93 9.91
N ASP A 155 -12.25 -14.44 11.09
CA ASP A 155 -13.63 -14.54 11.56
C ASP A 155 -14.40 -13.30 11.10
N SER A 156 -15.29 -13.46 10.13
CA SER A 156 -16.07 -12.35 9.56
C SER A 156 -17.02 -11.65 10.54
N LYS A 157 -17.25 -12.23 11.73
CA LYS A 157 -18.05 -11.60 12.78
C LYS A 157 -17.23 -10.72 13.71
N LYS A 158 -15.91 -10.92 13.75
CA LYS A 158 -14.99 -10.21 14.66
C LYS A 158 -14.04 -9.28 13.94
N THR A 159 -13.52 -9.74 12.80
CA THR A 159 -12.52 -9.02 12.01
C THR A 159 -13.21 -8.12 10.99
N ARG A 160 -12.77 -6.87 10.95
CA ARG A 160 -13.13 -5.91 9.90
C ARG A 160 -12.00 -5.81 8.90
N VAL A 161 -12.34 -5.94 7.62
CA VAL A 161 -11.36 -5.93 6.54
C VAL A 161 -11.57 -4.72 5.66
N PHE A 162 -10.49 -4.00 5.42
CA PHE A 162 -10.42 -2.83 4.56
C PHE A 162 -9.46 -3.10 3.42
N PHE A 163 -9.74 -2.46 2.27
CA PHE A 163 -8.80 -2.43 1.16
C PHE A 163 -8.65 -0.98 0.69
N THR A 164 -7.45 -0.44 0.82
CA THR A 164 -7.08 0.88 0.31
C THR A 164 -6.78 0.78 -1.17
N SER A 165 -7.46 1.59 -1.98
CA SER A 165 -7.30 1.61 -3.44
C SER A 165 -5.90 2.09 -3.87
N MET A 166 -5.68 2.12 -5.19
CA MET A 166 -4.42 2.56 -5.80
C MET A 166 -4.05 3.98 -5.36
N SER A 167 -2.81 4.17 -4.89
CA SER A 167 -2.22 5.49 -4.73
C SER A 167 -1.57 5.93 -6.05
N PRO A 168 -1.84 7.14 -6.53
CA PRO A 168 -1.28 7.66 -7.77
C PRO A 168 0.21 8.00 -7.63
N SER A 169 0.88 8.11 -8.78
CA SER A 169 2.18 8.76 -8.92
C SER A 169 2.08 9.98 -9.84
N HIS A 170 2.99 10.93 -9.66
CA HIS A 170 3.04 12.17 -10.44
C HIS A 170 4.39 12.31 -11.14
N GLY A 171 4.75 11.32 -11.96
CA GLY A 171 6.05 11.26 -12.63
C GLY A 171 6.16 12.10 -13.90
N LYS A 172 5.04 12.62 -14.44
CA LYS A 172 4.98 13.31 -15.74
C LYS A 172 4.10 14.54 -15.69
N SER A 173 4.69 15.74 -15.70
CA SER A 173 3.90 16.96 -15.55
C SER A 173 2.95 17.26 -16.72
N ILE A 174 3.27 16.74 -17.90
CA ILE A 174 2.41 16.81 -19.09
C ILE A 174 1.02 16.21 -18.84
N ASP A 175 0.88 15.28 -17.89
CA ASP A 175 -0.41 14.68 -17.57
C ASP A 175 -1.38 15.75 -17.02
N TRP A 176 -0.86 16.76 -16.32
CA TRP A 176 -1.64 17.88 -15.75
C TRP A 176 -1.38 19.22 -16.44
N GLY A 177 -0.89 19.20 -17.69
CA GLY A 177 -0.67 20.41 -18.49
C GLY A 177 0.64 21.16 -18.20
N GLY A 178 1.58 20.55 -17.49
CA GLY A 178 2.92 21.08 -17.28
C GLY A 178 3.89 20.79 -18.44
N GLU A 179 5.16 21.17 -18.24
CA GLU A 179 6.21 21.05 -19.24
C GLU A 179 6.75 19.60 -19.42
N PRO A 180 7.08 19.19 -20.67
CA PRO A 180 7.75 17.93 -20.93
C PRO A 180 9.04 17.75 -20.11
N GLY A 181 9.22 16.54 -19.57
CA GLY A 181 10.40 16.19 -18.77
C GLY A 181 10.37 16.69 -17.32
N GLN A 182 9.34 17.44 -16.90
CA GLN A 182 9.12 17.79 -15.49
C GLN A 182 8.22 16.74 -14.79
N ASN A 183 8.22 16.76 -13.45
CA ASN A 183 7.44 15.86 -12.59
C ASN A 183 6.91 16.61 -11.36
N CYS A 184 6.60 15.91 -10.27
CA CYS A 184 6.12 16.52 -9.02
C CYS A 184 7.09 17.49 -8.33
N TYR A 185 8.34 17.61 -8.79
CA TYR A 185 9.29 18.56 -8.22
C TYR A 185 8.81 20.01 -8.36
N ASN A 186 8.89 20.78 -7.28
CA ASN A 186 8.39 22.16 -7.15
C ASN A 186 6.87 22.36 -7.36
N GLU A 187 6.09 21.28 -7.45
CA GLU A 187 4.64 21.39 -7.44
C GLU A 187 4.15 21.71 -6.01
N THR A 188 3.40 22.80 -5.85
CA THR A 188 2.94 23.30 -4.54
C THR A 188 1.43 23.52 -4.47
N THR A 189 0.73 23.25 -5.57
CA THR A 189 -0.72 23.41 -5.71
C THR A 189 -1.37 22.13 -6.21
N LEU A 190 -2.67 22.02 -5.96
CA LEU A 190 -3.51 20.96 -6.45
C LEU A 190 -3.64 21.01 -7.98
N ILE A 191 -4.02 19.88 -8.58
CA ILE A 191 -4.57 19.88 -9.94
C ILE A 191 -6.03 20.33 -9.85
N GLU A 192 -6.35 21.41 -10.57
CA GLU A 192 -7.69 22.01 -10.55
C GLU A 192 -8.66 21.36 -11.55
N ASP A 193 -8.16 20.67 -12.58
CA ASP A 193 -9.00 19.95 -13.54
C ASP A 193 -9.71 18.79 -12.85
N THR A 194 -11.01 18.94 -12.64
CA THR A 194 -11.86 17.93 -12.01
C THR A 194 -11.92 16.62 -12.79
N ASN A 195 -11.65 16.63 -14.10
CA ASN A 195 -11.64 15.44 -14.94
C ASN A 195 -10.25 14.78 -15.03
N TYR A 196 -9.25 15.31 -14.32
CA TYR A 196 -7.89 14.80 -14.35
C TYR A 196 -7.81 13.31 -13.99
N TRP A 197 -7.09 12.57 -14.84
CA TRP A 197 -6.72 11.19 -14.61
C TRP A 197 -5.31 10.92 -15.16
N GLY A 198 -4.35 10.72 -14.26
CA GLY A 198 -2.94 10.57 -14.64
C GLY A 198 -2.67 9.30 -15.43
N SER A 199 -1.68 9.34 -16.32
CA SER A 199 -1.31 8.21 -17.17
C SER A 199 -0.79 7.01 -16.36
N ASP A 200 -0.15 7.29 -15.22
CA ASP A 200 0.36 6.26 -14.30
C ASP A 200 -0.78 5.60 -13.48
N CYS A 201 -1.98 6.18 -13.46
CA CYS A 201 -3.16 5.58 -12.82
C CYS A 201 -3.88 4.62 -13.78
N ARG A 202 -3.55 3.32 -13.72
CA ARG A 202 -4.17 2.34 -14.64
C ARG A 202 -5.62 2.03 -14.27
N ARG A 203 -6.55 2.48 -15.13
CA ARG A 203 -7.99 2.20 -15.01
C ARG A 203 -8.31 0.70 -14.96
N GLY A 204 -7.53 -0.12 -15.67
CA GLY A 204 -7.67 -1.58 -15.66
C GLY A 204 -7.55 -2.20 -14.28
N ILE A 205 -6.56 -1.78 -13.49
CA ILE A 205 -6.38 -2.24 -12.10
C ILE A 205 -7.58 -1.82 -11.24
N MET A 206 -8.03 -0.57 -11.37
CA MET A 206 -9.23 -0.10 -10.65
C MET A 206 -10.50 -0.85 -11.07
N LYS A 207 -10.62 -1.24 -12.35
CA LYS A 207 -11.71 -2.08 -12.84
C LYS A 207 -11.69 -3.47 -12.18
N VAL A 208 -10.52 -4.11 -12.11
CA VAL A 208 -10.36 -5.41 -11.42
C VAL A 208 -10.76 -5.29 -9.95
N ILE A 209 -10.35 -4.22 -9.25
CA ILE A 209 -10.79 -3.97 -7.87
C ILE A 209 -12.32 -3.86 -7.78
N GLY A 210 -12.94 -3.10 -8.69
CA GLY A 210 -14.39 -2.94 -8.78
C GLY A 210 -15.12 -4.27 -9.04
N GLU A 211 -14.56 -5.13 -9.89
CA GLU A 211 -15.10 -6.48 -10.15
C GLU A 211 -14.98 -7.40 -8.92
N MET A 212 -13.89 -7.28 -8.15
CA MET A 212 -13.66 -8.12 -6.95
C MET A 212 -14.52 -7.74 -5.75
N PHE A 213 -14.83 -6.45 -5.59
CA PHE A 213 -15.60 -5.93 -4.45
C PHE A 213 -17.04 -5.53 -4.80
N GLY A 214 -17.40 -5.50 -6.09
CA GLY A 214 -18.74 -5.16 -6.56
C GLY A 214 -19.78 -6.27 -6.37
N PHE A 215 -21.02 -5.98 -6.78
CA PHE A 215 -22.14 -6.91 -6.71
C PHE A 215 -21.85 -8.19 -7.53
N GLY A 216 -21.60 -9.30 -6.82
CA GLY A 216 -21.29 -10.60 -7.40
C GLY A 216 -19.84 -11.07 -7.26
N GLY A 217 -18.91 -10.19 -6.86
CA GLY A 217 -17.47 -10.49 -6.80
C GLY A 217 -17.05 -11.33 -5.58
N SER A 218 -17.49 -10.96 -4.38
CA SER A 218 -17.07 -11.62 -3.13
C SER A 218 -18.19 -11.64 -2.09
N LYS A 219 -18.31 -12.75 -1.34
CA LYS A 219 -19.14 -12.84 -0.13
C LYS A 219 -18.40 -12.35 1.13
N VAL A 220 -17.12 -11.97 1.00
CA VAL A 220 -16.31 -11.47 2.10
C VAL A 220 -16.63 -9.98 2.31
N PRO A 221 -17.06 -9.56 3.51
CA PRO A 221 -17.36 -8.16 3.78
C PRO A 221 -16.05 -7.37 3.84
N ILE A 222 -15.71 -6.69 2.74
CA ILE A 222 -14.56 -5.81 2.64
C ILE A 222 -15.05 -4.38 2.46
N THR A 223 -14.55 -3.49 3.30
CA THR A 223 -14.79 -2.06 3.19
C THR A 223 -13.73 -1.44 2.29
N PHE A 224 -14.16 -0.93 1.14
CA PHE A 224 -13.25 -0.30 0.19
C PHE A 224 -12.98 1.17 0.57
N LEU A 225 -11.70 1.53 0.70
CA LEU A 225 -11.26 2.92 0.87
C LEU A 225 -10.82 3.44 -0.50
N ASN A 226 -11.73 4.11 -1.19
CA ASN A 226 -11.46 4.69 -2.51
C ASN A 226 -10.70 6.01 -2.37
N ILE A 227 -9.38 5.91 -2.32
CA ILE A 227 -8.47 7.06 -2.17
C ILE A 227 -7.93 7.58 -3.51
N THR A 228 -8.18 6.87 -4.62
CA THR A 228 -7.43 7.10 -5.86
C THR A 228 -7.67 8.48 -6.44
N GLN A 229 -8.94 8.86 -6.70
CA GLN A 229 -9.24 10.14 -7.35
C GLN A 229 -8.84 11.34 -6.48
N LEU A 230 -9.18 11.34 -5.19
CA LEU A 230 -8.81 12.44 -4.29
C LEU A 230 -7.29 12.61 -4.18
N SER A 231 -6.54 11.50 -4.25
CA SER A 231 -5.08 11.52 -4.21
C SER A 231 -4.50 11.97 -5.55
N ASN A 232 -5.22 11.73 -6.64
CA ASN A 232 -4.77 12.05 -7.99
C ASN A 232 -4.71 13.57 -8.21
N TYR A 233 -5.41 14.38 -7.42
CA TYR A 233 -5.26 15.84 -7.50
C TYR A 233 -4.02 16.37 -6.75
N ARG A 234 -3.32 15.53 -5.98
CA ARG A 234 -2.33 15.93 -4.98
C ARG A 234 -0.89 15.89 -5.49
N LYS A 235 -0.61 16.45 -6.68
CA LYS A 235 0.77 16.55 -7.19
C LYS A 235 1.73 17.27 -6.24
N ASP A 236 1.20 18.10 -5.34
CA ASP A 236 1.89 18.89 -4.32
C ASP A 236 2.39 18.10 -3.10
N ALA A 237 1.86 16.90 -2.85
CA ALA A 237 2.01 16.24 -1.55
C ALA A 237 3.14 15.19 -1.49
N HIS A 238 3.89 15.01 -2.58
CA HIS A 238 4.96 14.02 -2.67
C HIS A 238 6.20 14.42 -1.87
N THR A 239 6.99 13.43 -1.47
CA THR A 239 8.29 13.68 -0.82
C THR A 239 9.28 14.37 -1.75
N SER A 240 9.17 14.15 -3.07
CA SER A 240 10.04 14.74 -4.07
C SER A 240 11.50 14.44 -3.72
N ILE A 241 12.35 15.45 -3.53
CA ILE A 241 13.74 15.28 -3.11
C ILE A 241 13.93 15.20 -1.60
N TYR A 242 12.90 15.53 -0.81
CA TYR A 242 12.91 15.65 0.65
C TYR A 242 12.68 14.30 1.34
N LYS A 243 13.43 13.29 0.95
CA LYS A 243 13.44 11.98 1.60
C LYS A 243 14.85 11.56 1.96
N LYS A 244 14.98 10.57 2.84
CA LYS A 244 16.27 9.94 3.12
C LYS A 244 16.82 9.34 1.82
N GLN A 245 17.92 9.91 1.34
CA GLN A 245 18.74 9.31 0.29
C GLN A 245 19.69 8.32 0.94
N TRP A 246 19.69 7.06 0.49
CA TRP A 246 20.57 6.02 1.03
C TRP A 246 22.00 6.16 0.54
N ASN A 247 22.17 6.77 -0.63
CA ASN A 247 23.45 7.15 -1.21
C ASN A 247 23.53 8.68 -1.26
N PRO A 248 24.72 9.28 -1.07
CA PRO A 248 24.92 10.70 -1.29
C PRO A 248 24.50 11.10 -2.72
N SER A 249 23.86 12.25 -2.87
CA SER A 249 23.52 12.79 -4.18
C SER A 249 24.80 13.12 -4.96
N THR A 250 24.81 12.81 -6.26
CA THR A 250 25.91 13.23 -7.15
C THR A 250 25.74 14.69 -7.56
N PRO A 251 26.80 15.40 -7.98
CA PRO A 251 26.68 16.77 -8.50
C PRO A 251 25.67 16.89 -9.65
N GLU A 252 25.56 15.86 -10.50
CA GLU A 252 24.60 15.82 -11.61
C GLU A 252 23.15 15.73 -11.10
N GLN A 253 22.92 14.96 -10.02
CA GLN A 253 21.62 14.90 -9.38
C GLN A 253 21.27 16.23 -8.76
N GLU A 254 22.17 16.84 -7.98
CA GLU A 254 21.94 18.14 -7.35
C GLU A 254 21.66 19.25 -8.39
N ALA A 255 22.31 19.20 -9.55
CA ALA A 255 22.05 20.11 -10.67
C ALA A 255 20.70 19.86 -11.36
N ASN A 256 20.11 18.67 -11.23
CA ASN A 256 18.81 18.31 -11.80
C ASN A 256 17.93 17.53 -10.82
N PRO A 257 17.29 18.24 -9.85
CA PRO A 257 16.39 17.63 -8.86
C PRO A 257 15.27 16.75 -9.42
N VAL A 258 14.79 17.06 -10.61
CA VAL A 258 13.75 16.31 -11.32
C VAL A 258 14.19 14.86 -11.55
N SER A 259 15.48 14.61 -11.79
CA SER A 259 16.02 13.28 -12.12
C SER A 259 15.90 12.25 -10.99
N TYR A 260 15.78 12.69 -9.74
CA TYR A 260 15.74 11.81 -8.56
C TYR A 260 14.56 12.11 -7.62
N ALA A 261 13.64 12.98 -8.03
CA ALA A 261 12.43 13.28 -7.28
C ALA A 261 11.54 12.04 -7.13
N ASP A 262 11.14 11.77 -5.89
CA ASP A 262 10.19 10.71 -5.57
C ASP A 262 8.76 11.23 -5.69
N CYS A 263 8.14 10.91 -6.82
CA CYS A 263 6.74 11.24 -7.11
C CYS A 263 5.80 10.06 -6.86
N VAL A 264 6.14 9.22 -5.88
CA VAL A 264 5.37 8.03 -5.48
C VAL A 264 4.99 8.14 -4.00
N HIS A 265 5.97 8.40 -3.14
CA HIS A 265 5.77 8.47 -1.69
C HIS A 265 5.34 9.88 -1.27
N TRP A 266 4.65 9.94 -0.14
CA TRP A 266 3.97 11.14 0.35
C TRP A 266 4.66 11.72 1.57
N CYS A 267 4.64 13.04 1.68
CA CYS A 267 5.06 13.74 2.90
C CYS A 267 4.14 13.39 4.09
N MET A 268 4.69 13.48 5.30
CA MET A 268 3.96 13.35 6.55
C MET A 268 4.33 14.51 7.49
N PRO A 269 3.36 15.27 8.05
CA PRO A 269 1.91 15.16 7.82
C PRO A 269 1.54 15.48 6.37
N GLY A 270 0.43 14.95 5.88
CA GLY A 270 0.06 15.08 4.47
C GLY A 270 -1.09 14.17 4.02
N LEU A 271 -1.08 13.78 2.75
CA LEU A 271 -2.20 13.08 2.10
C LEU A 271 -2.60 11.77 2.80
N GLN A 272 -1.64 11.04 3.37
CA GLN A 272 -1.92 9.76 4.02
C GLN A 272 -2.71 9.94 5.34
N ASP A 273 -2.68 11.14 5.92
CA ASP A 273 -3.54 11.52 7.06
C ASP A 273 -5.01 11.49 6.63
N THR A 274 -5.34 12.02 5.44
CA THR A 274 -6.70 11.94 4.87
C THR A 274 -7.14 10.49 4.62
N TRP A 275 -6.24 9.61 4.19
CA TRP A 275 -6.59 8.19 4.02
C TRP A 275 -6.96 7.54 5.36
N ASN A 276 -6.27 7.92 6.43
CA ASN A 276 -6.55 7.48 7.78
C ASN A 276 -7.81 8.11 8.37
N GLU A 277 -8.15 9.34 8.01
CA GLU A 277 -9.46 9.95 8.34
C GLU A 277 -10.61 9.21 7.66
N LEU A 278 -10.44 8.76 6.40
CA LEU A 278 -11.44 7.92 5.72
C LEU A 278 -11.56 6.55 6.38
N LEU A 279 -10.44 5.92 6.74
CA LEU A 279 -10.42 4.67 7.50
C LEU A 279 -11.13 4.84 8.85
N PHE A 280 -10.82 5.91 9.59
CA PHE A 280 -11.49 6.27 10.84
C PHE A 280 -12.99 6.41 10.61
N THR A 281 -13.41 7.21 9.64
CA THR A 281 -14.83 7.43 9.34
C THR A 281 -15.55 6.11 9.09
N LYS A 282 -14.98 5.23 8.26
CA LYS A 282 -15.56 3.90 8.01
C LYS A 282 -15.50 2.97 9.21
N LEU A 283 -14.53 3.12 10.10
CA LEU A 283 -14.48 2.38 11.37
C LEU A 283 -15.59 2.82 12.33
N PHE A 284 -15.92 4.11 12.40
CA PHE A 284 -16.84 4.64 13.41
C PHE A 284 -18.27 4.85 12.94
N TYR A 285 -18.44 5.09 11.65
CA TYR A 285 -19.72 5.38 11.02
C TYR A 285 -19.90 4.44 9.81
N PRO A 286 -20.06 3.13 10.07
CA PRO A 286 -20.10 2.09 9.06
C PRO A 286 -21.34 2.15 8.16
#